data_AF-A0A653JDF8-F1
#
_entry.id   AF-A0A653JDF8-F1
#
_cell.length_a   1.000
_cell.length_b   1.000
_cell.length_c   1.000
_cell.angle_alpha   90.00
_cell.angle_beta   90.00
_cell.angle_gamma   90.00
#
_symmetry.space_group_name_H-M   'P 1'
#
loop_
_entity.id
_entity.type
_entity.pdbx_description
1 polymer ?
#
loop_
_entity_poly.entity_id
_entity_poly.type
_entity_poly.pdbx_seq_one_letter_code
_entity_poly.pdbx_strand_id
1 'polypeptide(L)'
;MTAVAADIVAARRAARIVKREDTATKSSYPGARDNLESPSAGYFDSQSDAMAALNIEGALTGVARRRFAVRAQEMDILDPASDGIPSYRLIDSEQQVDTPCLVSRVVVDLETETTDWELFG
;
A
#
# COMPACT_ATOMS: atom_id res chain seq x y z
N MET A 1 -2.81 38.84 -21.02
CA MET A 1 -1.63 39.40 -20.33
C MET A 1 -0.57 38.32 -20.28
N THR A 2 0.63 38.63 -20.74
CA THR A 2 1.78 37.70 -20.71
C THR A 2 2.50 37.85 -19.38
N ALA A 3 2.85 36.74 -18.73
CA ALA A 3 3.57 36.77 -17.45
C ALA A 3 4.89 37.54 -17.58
N VAL A 4 5.15 38.46 -16.66
CA VAL A 4 6.44 39.17 -16.58
C VAL A 4 7.45 38.34 -15.79
N ALA A 5 8.74 38.64 -15.92
CA ALA A 5 9.79 37.90 -15.22
C ALA A 5 9.61 37.90 -13.69
N ALA A 6 9.01 38.95 -13.11
CA ALA A 6 8.68 39.01 -11.69
C ALA A 6 7.61 37.97 -11.30
N ASP A 7 6.62 37.72 -12.15
CA ASP A 7 5.58 36.71 -11.91
C ASP A 7 6.19 35.30 -11.90
N ILE A 8 7.15 35.05 -12.81
CA ILE A 8 7.88 33.78 -12.89
C ILE A 8 8.72 33.54 -11.62
N VAL A 9 9.34 34.58 -11.08
CA VAL A 9 10.13 34.47 -9.84
C VAL A 9 9.22 34.28 -8.63
N ALA A 10 8.10 34.99 -8.55
CA ALA A 10 7.11 34.82 -7.47
C ALA A 10 6.47 33.43 -7.48
N ALA A 11 6.34 32.81 -8.66
CA ALA A 11 5.83 31.45 -8.81
C ALA A 11 6.86 30.35 -8.50
N ARG A 12 8.13 30.69 -8.21
CA ARG A 12 9.17 29.72 -7.86
C ARG A 12 9.32 29.59 -6.36
N ARG A 13 9.33 28.35 -5.88
CA ARG A 13 9.74 28.00 -4.51
C ARG A 13 11.02 27.18 -4.57
N ALA A 14 11.90 27.37 -3.59
CA ALA A 14 13.08 26.53 -3.45
C ALA A 14 12.63 25.08 -3.18
N ALA A 15 13.14 24.13 -3.97
CA ALA A 15 12.89 22.72 -3.73
C ALA A 15 13.46 22.32 -2.36
N ARG A 16 12.71 21.50 -1.63
CA ARG A 16 13.13 20.93 -0.35
C ARG A 16 13.13 19.42 -0.47
N ILE A 17 14.22 18.79 -0.01
CA ILE A 17 14.32 17.34 0.06
C ILE A 17 13.86 16.92 1.45
N VAL A 18 12.82 16.09 1.51
CA VAL A 18 12.33 15.43 2.72
C VAL A 18 12.79 13.98 2.67
N LYS A 19 13.31 13.45 3.78
CA LYS A 19 13.87 12.10 3.85
C LYS A 19 13.21 11.30 4.98
N ARG A 20 13.02 10.02 4.73
CA ARG A 20 12.63 9.00 5.71
C ARG A 20 13.71 7.92 5.73
N GLU A 21 14.07 7.44 6.90
CA GLU A 21 15.00 6.32 7.08
C GLU A 21 14.31 5.26 7.96
N ASP A 22 14.50 3.98 7.60
CA ASP A 22 13.91 2.85 8.32
C ASP A 22 14.96 1.76 8.58
N THR A 23 15.45 1.72 9.83
CA THR A 23 16.48 0.79 10.27
C THR A 23 16.00 -0.66 10.30
N ALA A 24 14.71 -0.92 10.55
CA ALA A 24 14.15 -2.26 10.56
C ALA A 24 14.11 -2.84 9.14
N THR A 25 13.61 -2.05 8.18
CA THR A 25 13.64 -2.43 6.75
C THR A 25 15.07 -2.64 6.26
N LYS A 26 16.01 -1.77 6.63
CA LYS A 26 17.43 -1.91 6.26
C LYS A 26 18.06 -3.19 6.84
N SER A 27 17.68 -3.58 8.05
CA SER A 27 18.14 -4.83 8.67
C SER A 27 17.60 -6.06 7.92
N SER A 28 16.31 -6.04 7.54
CA SER A 28 15.68 -7.14 6.80
C SER A 28 16.17 -7.24 5.34
N TYR A 29 16.53 -6.10 4.74
CA TYR A 29 16.99 -6.00 3.35
C TYR A 29 18.31 -5.19 3.26
N PRO A 30 19.47 -5.79 3.56
CA PRO A 30 20.76 -5.08 3.58
C PRO A 30 21.13 -4.41 2.26
N GLY A 31 20.62 -4.93 1.14
CA GLY A 31 20.79 -4.39 -0.21
C GLY A 31 19.92 -3.19 -0.57
N ALA A 32 18.87 -2.87 0.21
CA ALA A 32 18.04 -1.69 -0.01
C ALA A 32 18.88 -0.42 0.19
N ARG A 33 19.31 0.23 -0.89
CA ARG A 33 20.15 1.43 -0.87
C ARG A 33 19.36 2.61 -1.43
N ASP A 34 19.29 3.69 -0.66
CA ASP A 34 18.72 4.98 -1.10
C ASP A 34 19.66 5.77 -2.03
N ASN A 35 20.89 5.32 -2.24
CA ASN A 35 21.94 6.13 -2.88
C ASN A 35 21.98 6.04 -4.41
N LEU A 36 21.04 5.32 -5.03
CA LEU A 36 21.04 5.10 -6.49
C LEU A 36 19.94 5.86 -7.24
N GLU A 37 18.98 6.46 -6.52
CA GLU A 37 17.83 7.11 -7.14
C GLU A 37 17.77 8.58 -6.72
N SER A 38 17.58 9.46 -7.71
CA SER A 38 17.35 10.88 -7.46
C SER A 38 16.05 11.05 -6.66
N PRO A 39 15.94 12.04 -5.76
CA PRO A 39 14.70 12.32 -5.04
C PRO A 39 13.52 12.48 -6.02
N SER A 40 12.40 11.84 -5.74
CA SER A 40 11.17 11.99 -6.52
C SER A 40 10.57 13.39 -6.31
N ALA A 41 9.98 13.94 -7.37
CA ALA A 41 9.32 15.24 -7.28
C ALA A 41 7.93 15.10 -6.63
N GLY A 42 7.74 15.74 -5.48
CA GLY A 42 6.44 15.87 -4.82
C GLY A 42 5.91 17.31 -4.86
N TYR A 43 4.59 17.47 -4.95
CA TYR A 43 3.92 18.76 -4.94
C TYR A 43 3.13 18.93 -3.63
N PHE A 44 3.86 19.21 -2.55
CA PHE A 44 3.27 19.43 -1.22
C PHE A 44 3.38 20.89 -0.82
N ASP A 45 2.35 21.40 -0.15
CA ASP A 45 2.33 22.78 0.36
C ASP A 45 3.22 22.97 1.60
N SER A 46 3.43 21.90 2.37
CA SER A 46 4.28 21.91 3.55
C SER A 46 5.20 20.69 3.65
N GLN A 47 6.27 20.83 4.42
CA GLN A 47 7.17 19.72 4.73
C GLN A 47 6.50 18.64 5.58
N SER A 48 5.54 19.00 6.43
CA SER A 48 4.77 18.04 7.23
C SER A 48 3.90 17.15 6.34
N ASP A 49 3.28 17.70 5.30
CA ASP A 49 2.44 16.91 4.39
C ASP A 49 3.29 15.93 3.56
N ALA A 50 4.45 16.40 3.09
CA ALA A 50 5.42 15.54 2.41
C ALA A 50 5.92 14.41 3.31
N MET A 51 6.20 14.70 4.58
CA MET A 51 6.61 13.69 5.55
C MET A 51 5.48 12.69 5.86
N ALA A 52 4.23 13.15 5.97
CA ALA A 52 3.08 12.28 6.17
C ALA A 52 2.90 11.31 5.00
N ALA A 53 3.02 11.80 3.76
CA ALA A 53 2.96 10.96 2.57
C ALA A 53 4.09 9.92 2.54
N LEU A 54 5.34 10.34 2.81
CA LEU A 54 6.49 9.44 2.91
C LEU A 54 6.33 8.39 4.00
N ASN A 55 5.69 8.73 5.12
CA ASN A 55 5.41 7.77 6.19
C ASN A 55 4.37 6.73 5.77
N ILE A 56 3.32 7.12 5.02
CA ILE A 56 2.30 6.19 4.52
C ILE A 56 2.92 5.23 3.50
N GLU A 57 3.60 5.75 2.48
CA GLU A 57 4.32 4.94 1.49
C GLU A 57 5.36 4.04 2.16
N GLY A 58 6.05 4.61 3.14
CA GLY A 58 7.03 3.92 3.94
C GLY A 58 6.46 2.78 4.78
N ALA A 59 5.25 2.92 5.31
CA ALA A 59 4.54 1.86 6.02
C ALA A 59 4.17 0.69 5.11
N LEU A 60 4.03 0.94 3.80
CA LEU A 60 3.78 -0.09 2.80
C LEU A 60 5.06 -0.83 2.38
N THR A 61 6.23 -0.28 2.73
CA THR A 61 7.55 -0.82 2.41
C THR A 61 8.04 -1.66 3.59
N GLY A 62 8.40 -2.93 3.35
CA GLY A 62 8.89 -3.83 4.39
C GLY A 62 7.82 -4.70 5.09
N VAL A 63 6.54 -4.46 4.85
CA VAL A 63 5.48 -5.42 5.21
C VAL A 63 5.64 -6.64 4.32
N ALA A 64 5.87 -7.81 4.92
CA ALA A 64 5.92 -9.09 4.23
C ALA A 64 4.51 -9.44 3.75
N ARG A 65 4.18 -8.98 2.54
CA ARG A 65 2.88 -9.19 1.90
C ARG A 65 2.74 -10.66 1.54
N ARG A 66 2.04 -11.43 2.37
CA ARG A 66 1.71 -12.82 2.04
C ARG A 66 0.40 -12.83 1.26
N ARG A 67 0.37 -13.66 0.22
CA ARG A 67 -0.84 -13.95 -0.54
C ARG A 67 -1.27 -15.36 -0.21
N PHE A 68 -2.54 -15.51 0.11
CA PHE A 68 -3.13 -16.80 0.45
C PHE A 68 -4.26 -17.09 -0.52
N ALA A 69 -4.21 -18.26 -1.14
CA ALA A 69 -5.34 -18.81 -1.87
C ALA A 69 -6.18 -19.63 -0.90
N VAL A 70 -7.43 -19.23 -0.70
CA VAL A 70 -8.36 -19.89 0.23
C VAL A 70 -9.58 -20.33 -0.54
N ARG A 71 -9.98 -21.60 -0.37
CA ARG A 71 -11.22 -22.14 -0.94
C ARG A 71 -12.23 -22.37 0.18
N ALA A 72 -13.36 -21.69 0.11
CA ALA A 72 -14.52 -22.00 0.92
C ALA A 72 -15.30 -23.15 0.26
N GLN A 73 -15.76 -24.11 1.08
CA GLN A 73 -16.57 -25.24 0.63
C GLN A 73 -18.01 -24.85 0.30
N GLU A 74 -18.44 -23.67 0.75
CA GLU A 74 -19.76 -23.12 0.47
C GLU A 74 -19.63 -21.87 -0.40
N MET A 75 -20.72 -21.57 -1.10
CA MET A 75 -20.84 -20.38 -1.91
C MET A 75 -21.06 -19.16 -1.01
N ASP A 76 -20.16 -18.18 -1.10
CA ASP A 76 -20.26 -16.90 -0.42
C ASP A 76 -20.37 -15.79 -1.45
N ILE A 77 -21.54 -15.14 -1.50
CA ILE A 77 -21.81 -14.02 -2.39
C ILE A 77 -21.72 -12.75 -1.56
N LEU A 78 -20.61 -12.05 -1.71
CA LEU A 78 -20.41 -10.73 -1.12
C LEU A 78 -21.28 -9.70 -1.84
N ASP A 79 -22.06 -8.91 -1.09
CA ASP A 79 -22.77 -7.75 -1.62
C ASP A 79 -21.93 -6.48 -1.34
N PRO A 80 -21.30 -5.89 -2.38
CA PRO A 80 -20.45 -4.71 -2.20
C PRO A 80 -21.19 -3.50 -1.63
N ALA A 81 -22.52 -3.44 -1.76
CA ALA A 81 -23.32 -2.32 -1.28
C ALA A 81 -23.57 -2.37 0.24
N SER A 82 -23.62 -3.56 0.84
CA SER A 82 -23.85 -3.74 2.28
C SER A 82 -22.58 -4.02 3.07
N ASP A 83 -21.58 -4.67 2.46
CA ASP A 83 -20.50 -5.32 3.22
C ASP A 83 -19.22 -4.49 3.28
N GLY A 84 -19.17 -3.37 2.56
CA GLY A 84 -17.99 -2.49 2.52
C GLY A 84 -16.81 -3.14 1.78
N ILE A 85 -15.58 -2.85 2.20
CA ILE A 85 -14.39 -3.52 1.65
C ILE A 85 -14.29 -4.90 2.30
N PRO A 86 -14.38 -6.01 1.53
CA PRO A 86 -14.35 -7.34 2.09
C PRO A 86 -12.99 -7.62 2.78
N SER A 87 -13.06 -8.01 4.05
CA SER A 87 -11.91 -8.37 4.85
C SER A 87 -12.22 -9.59 5.70
N TYR A 88 -11.26 -10.51 5.78
CA TYR A 88 -11.38 -11.73 6.57
C TYR A 88 -10.16 -11.87 7.47
N ARG A 89 -10.34 -12.44 8.66
CA ARG A 89 -9.22 -12.86 9.50
C ARG A 89 -8.80 -14.26 9.09
N LEU A 90 -7.58 -14.40 8.56
CA LEU A 90 -7.02 -15.70 8.21
C LEU A 90 -6.34 -16.30 9.44
N ILE A 91 -6.76 -17.50 9.84
CA ILE A 91 -6.17 -18.27 10.92
C ILE A 91 -5.78 -19.64 10.36
N ASP A 92 -4.48 -19.90 10.28
CA ASP A 92 -3.93 -21.18 9.83
C ASP A 92 -2.66 -21.47 10.65
N SER A 93 -2.73 -22.52 11.47
CA SER A 93 -1.65 -22.92 12.38
C SER A 93 -0.48 -23.59 11.67
N GLU A 94 -0.71 -24.23 10.52
CA GLU A 94 0.35 -24.85 9.72
C GLU A 94 1.22 -23.77 9.07
N GLN A 95 0.58 -22.68 8.63
CA GLN A 95 1.25 -21.53 8.03
C GLN A 95 1.64 -20.43 9.05
N GLN A 96 1.37 -20.66 10.34
CA GLN A 96 1.60 -19.75 11.45
C GLN A 96 1.06 -18.33 11.17
N VAL A 97 -0.17 -18.25 10.68
CA VAL A 97 -0.83 -16.97 10.36
C VAL A 97 -2.08 -16.79 11.22
N ASP A 98 -2.17 -15.61 11.81
CA ASP A 98 -3.36 -15.10 12.50
C ASP A 98 -3.39 -13.58 12.27
N THR A 99 -3.98 -13.16 11.15
CA THR A 99 -3.93 -11.75 10.72
C THR A 99 -5.19 -11.35 9.95
N PRO A 100 -5.68 -10.09 10.10
CA PRO A 100 -6.66 -9.54 9.18
C PRO A 100 -6.07 -9.44 7.77
N CYS A 101 -6.81 -9.93 6.79
CA CYS A 101 -6.46 -9.90 5.37
C CYS A 101 -7.53 -9.13 4.58
N LEU A 102 -7.08 -8.41 3.56
CA LEU A 102 -7.96 -7.85 2.54
C LEU A 102 -8.22 -8.88 1.45
N VAL A 103 -9.45 -8.89 0.93
CA VAL A 103 -9.78 -9.70 -0.23
C VAL A 103 -9.36 -8.96 -1.49
N SER A 104 -8.43 -9.54 -2.24
CA SER A 104 -7.94 -8.99 -3.51
C SER A 104 -8.65 -9.58 -4.73
N ARG A 105 -9.18 -10.80 -4.60
CA ARG A 105 -9.94 -11.49 -5.65
C ARG A 105 -10.97 -12.44 -5.03
N VAL A 106 -12.13 -12.51 -5.65
CA VAL A 106 -13.20 -13.48 -5.35
C VAL A 106 -13.58 -14.15 -6.66
N VAL A 107 -13.68 -15.48 -6.66
CA VAL A 107 -14.23 -16.26 -7.76
C VAL A 107 -15.30 -17.17 -7.19
N VAL A 108 -16.53 -16.95 -7.61
CA VAL A 108 -17.67 -17.80 -7.25
C VAL A 108 -17.90 -18.79 -8.37
N ASP A 109 -17.82 -20.08 -8.07
CA ASP A 109 -18.17 -21.16 -8.99
C ASP A 109 -19.60 -21.63 -8.68
N LEU A 110 -20.51 -21.33 -9.61
CA LEU A 110 -21.93 -21.68 -9.48
C LEU A 110 -22.21 -23.16 -9.79
N GLU A 111 -21.31 -23.86 -10.49
CA GLU A 111 -21.50 -25.28 -10.82
C GLU A 111 -21.16 -26.16 -9.61
N THR A 112 -20.09 -25.81 -8.90
CA THR A 112 -19.64 -26.54 -7.71
C THR A 112 -20.11 -25.93 -6.40
N GLU A 113 -20.78 -24.76 -6.46
CA GLU A 113 -21.22 -23.98 -5.29
C GLU A 113 -20.07 -23.67 -4.32
N THR A 114 -18.89 -23.36 -4.87
CA THR A 114 -17.69 -23.02 -4.08
C THR A 114 -17.21 -21.60 -4.34
N THR A 115 -16.40 -21.07 -3.41
CA THR A 115 -15.80 -19.74 -3.55
C THR A 115 -14.31 -19.79 -3.31
N ASP A 116 -13.54 -19.25 -4.25
CA ASP A 116 -12.11 -19.05 -4.14
C ASP A 116 -11.79 -17.58 -3.83
N TRP A 117 -10.98 -17.36 -2.80
CA TRP A 117 -10.50 -16.06 -2.37
C TRP A 117 -8.98 -15.95 -2.52
N GLU A 118 -8.51 -14.79 -2.97
CA GLU A 118 -7.13 -14.37 -2.83
C GLU A 118 -7.05 -13.33 -1.70
N LEU A 119 -6.50 -13.75 -0.55
CA LEU A 119 -6.35 -12.93 0.63
C LEU A 119 -4.95 -12.31 0.68
N PHE A 120 -4.88 -11.05 1.08
CA PHE A 120 -3.67 -10.26 1.18
C PHE A 120 -3.49 -9.74 2.61
N GLY A 121 -2.41 -10.18 3.29
CA GLY A 121 -2.15 -9.86 4.69
C GLY A 121 -0.69 -10.03 5.10
#